data_AF-A0A2E5C2P0-F1
#
_entry.id   AF-A0A2E5C2P0-F1
#
_cell.length_a   1.000
_cell.length_b   1.000
_cell.length_c   1.000
_cell.angle_alpha   90.00
_cell.angle_beta   90.00
_cell.angle_gamma   90.00
#
_symmetry.space_group_name_H-M   'P 1'
#
loop_
_entity.id
_entity.type
_entity.pdbx_description
1 polymer ?
#
loop_
_entity_poly.entity_id
_entity_poly.type
_entity_poly.pdbx_seq_one_letter_code
_entity_poly.pdbx_strand_id
1 'polypeptide(L)'
;MQTLVQAISEKKPIQRYYGSGNGFTFLEVMVFVTLILLISGSVLPQFLAVFSKPIEKEFKHINAVLKTLRNDAVLKNNSYCVLFDLKLQQMMTSEKLDSGECSKEFLEKPNSLKRHEFPEDFILSKAQLAGSSNLSPGAINEFMEVHINSSGFVTPFVLIFSQNDVLSSWIIETKGVMGKLLIREK
;
A
#
# COMPACT_ATOMS: atom_id res chain seq x y z
N MET A 1 33.54 -86.64 30.58
CA MET A 1 32.41 -86.21 31.43
C MET A 1 32.18 -84.72 31.16
N GLN A 2 31.00 -84.41 30.60
CA GLN A 2 30.22 -83.16 30.73
C GLN A 2 30.91 -81.77 30.60
N THR A 3 30.68 -81.14 29.44
CA THR A 3 30.06 -79.82 29.18
C THR A 3 29.97 -78.74 30.28
N LEU A 4 30.32 -77.49 29.95
CA LEU A 4 29.46 -76.27 29.93
C LEU A 4 30.31 -75.04 29.46
N VAL A 5 30.07 -74.42 28.30
CA VAL A 5 29.14 -73.31 27.95
C VAL A 5 29.60 -71.88 28.34
N GLN A 6 29.83 -71.10 27.27
CA GLN A 6 29.67 -69.64 27.01
C GLN A 6 30.24 -68.55 27.93
N ALA A 7 30.93 -67.59 27.28
CA ALA A 7 30.37 -66.25 27.08
C ALA A 7 30.95 -65.60 25.82
N ILE A 8 30.10 -65.45 24.81
CA ILE A 8 30.32 -64.59 23.64
C ILE A 8 30.08 -63.14 24.11
N SER A 9 31.06 -62.26 23.90
CA SER A 9 30.84 -60.82 23.95
C SER A 9 31.40 -60.23 22.66
N GLU A 10 30.57 -60.23 21.62
CA GLU A 10 30.83 -59.47 20.40
C GLU A 10 30.81 -57.98 20.74
N LYS A 11 31.98 -57.34 20.71
CA LYS A 11 32.06 -55.89 20.61
C LYS A 11 31.52 -55.49 19.23
N LYS A 12 30.29 -54.95 19.21
CA LYS A 12 29.72 -54.26 18.04
C LYS A 12 30.70 -53.20 17.53
N PRO A 13 31.10 -53.22 16.25
CA PRO A 13 31.73 -52.05 15.65
C PRO A 13 30.68 -50.95 15.56
N ILE A 14 31.04 -49.77 16.07
CA ILE A 14 30.27 -48.53 15.90
C ILE A 14 30.18 -48.28 14.39
N GLN A 15 28.99 -48.48 13.82
CA GLN A 15 28.66 -48.07 12.46
C GLN A 15 28.74 -46.54 12.41
N ARG A 16 29.89 -46.00 11.99
CA ARG A 16 29.96 -44.62 11.54
C ARG A 16 29.27 -44.57 10.19
N TYR A 17 28.05 -44.04 10.16
CA TYR A 17 27.40 -43.59 8.95
C TYR A 17 28.29 -42.46 8.37
N TYR A 18 29.20 -42.81 7.47
CA TYR A 18 29.80 -41.83 6.58
C TYR A 18 28.68 -41.43 5.61
N GLY A 19 27.95 -40.38 5.97
CA GLY A 19 27.21 -39.62 4.97
C GLY A 19 28.20 -39.22 3.89
N SER A 20 27.97 -39.71 2.68
CA SER A 20 28.68 -39.28 1.48
C SER A 20 28.42 -37.80 1.28
N GLY A 21 29.23 -36.96 1.92
CA GLY A 21 29.21 -35.52 1.74
C GLY A 21 29.77 -35.16 0.38
N ASN A 22 28.96 -35.35 -0.66
CA ASN A 22 29.23 -34.78 -1.97
C ASN A 22 29.02 -33.26 -1.85
N GLY A 23 30.10 -32.55 -1.54
CA GLY A 23 30.11 -31.09 -1.56
C GLY A 23 30.02 -30.57 -2.99
N PHE A 24 29.37 -29.42 -3.16
CA PHE A 24 29.28 -28.72 -4.44
C PHE A 24 30.66 -28.19 -4.86
N THR A 25 30.98 -28.29 -6.14
CA THR A 25 32.21 -27.68 -6.67
C THR A 25 32.06 -26.16 -6.75
N PHE A 26 33.17 -25.40 -6.64
CA PHE A 26 33.13 -23.93 -6.77
C PHE A 26 32.46 -23.48 -8.08
N LEU A 27 32.70 -24.21 -9.16
CA LEU A 27 32.12 -23.94 -10.47
C LEU A 27 30.59 -24.14 -10.48
N GLU A 28 30.11 -25.18 -9.81
CA GLU A 28 28.68 -25.47 -9.67
C GLU A 28 27.96 -24.40 -8.84
N VAL A 29 28.56 -23.94 -7.73
CA VAL A 29 28.03 -22.81 -6.95
C VAL A 29 28.01 -21.54 -7.77
N MET A 30 29.06 -21.27 -8.56
CA MET A 30 29.12 -20.06 -9.39
C MET A 30 28.04 -20.07 -10.47
N VAL A 31 27.80 -21.21 -11.12
CA VAL A 31 26.73 -21.39 -12.12
C VAL A 31 25.35 -21.24 -11.48
N PHE A 32 25.16 -21.78 -10.28
CA PHE A 32 23.89 -21.65 -9.57
C PHE A 32 23.58 -20.20 -9.20
N VAL A 33 24.58 -19.46 -8.70
CA VAL A 33 24.47 -18.04 -8.35
C VAL A 33 24.21 -17.17 -9.58
N THR A 34 24.93 -17.40 -10.69
CA THR A 34 24.70 -16.64 -11.93
C THR A 34 23.32 -16.94 -12.53
N LEU A 35 22.85 -18.18 -12.44
CA LEU A 35 21.51 -18.55 -12.90
C LEU A 35 20.42 -17.85 -12.06
N ILE A 36 20.56 -17.82 -10.73
CA ILE A 36 19.66 -17.07 -9.84
C ILE A 36 19.68 -15.57 -10.19
N LEU A 37 20.86 -14.99 -10.43
CA LEU A 37 21.00 -13.58 -10.80
C LEU A 37 20.33 -13.26 -12.16
N LEU A 38 20.49 -14.12 -13.17
CA LEU A 38 19.85 -13.95 -14.48
C LEU A 38 18.31 -14.08 -14.41
N ILE A 39 17.81 -15.04 -13.63
CA ILE A 39 16.36 -15.21 -13.41
C ILE A 39 15.81 -14.01 -12.62
N SER A 40 16.50 -13.57 -11.56
CA SER A 40 16.05 -12.42 -10.77
C SER A 40 16.10 -11.10 -11.56
N GLY A 41 17.10 -10.90 -12.42
CA GLY A 41 17.23 -9.70 -13.26
C GLY A 41 16.19 -9.61 -14.38
N SER A 42 15.64 -10.74 -14.84
CA SER A 42 14.64 -10.78 -15.92
C SER A 42 13.19 -10.64 -15.43
N VAL A 43 12.92 -10.96 -14.17
CA VAL A 43 11.57 -10.90 -13.58
C VAL A 43 11.28 -9.56 -12.90
N LEU A 44 12.32 -8.83 -12.45
CA LEU A 44 12.17 -7.55 -11.76
C LEU A 44 11.47 -6.42 -12.57
N PRO A 45 11.64 -6.30 -13.92
CA PRO A 45 11.01 -5.23 -14.68
C PRO A 45 9.47 -5.32 -14.74
N GLN A 46 8.92 -6.51 -14.59
CA GLN A 46 7.49 -6.77 -14.81
C GLN A 46 6.62 -6.39 -13.61
N PHE A 47 7.17 -6.46 -12.39
CA PHE A 47 6.46 -6.04 -11.16
C PHE A 47 6.42 -4.51 -10.97
N LEU A 48 7.35 -3.77 -11.58
CA LEU A 48 7.34 -2.30 -11.54
C LEU A 48 6.42 -1.67 -12.60
N ALA A 49 6.00 -2.44 -13.61
CA ALA A 49 5.13 -1.97 -14.69
C ALA A 49 3.63 -2.00 -14.35
N VAL A 50 3.25 -2.47 -13.16
CA VAL A 50 1.85 -2.68 -12.75
C VAL A 50 1.12 -1.36 -12.45
N PHE A 51 1.84 -0.28 -12.20
CA PHE A 51 1.20 1.04 -12.08
C PHE A 51 1.18 1.72 -13.45
N SER A 52 -0.02 1.98 -13.96
CA SER A 52 -0.15 2.94 -15.05
C SER A 52 0.44 4.28 -14.57
N LYS A 53 1.22 4.97 -15.41
CA LYS A 53 1.86 6.25 -15.05
C LYS A 53 0.89 7.27 -14.41
N PRO A 54 -0.40 7.35 -14.82
CA PRO A 54 -1.38 8.24 -14.20
C PRO A 54 -1.64 7.92 -12.73
N ILE A 55 -1.94 6.66 -12.37
CA ILE A 55 -2.32 6.33 -11.00
C ILE A 55 -1.18 6.55 -10.00
N GLU A 56 0.06 6.29 -10.40
CA GLU A 56 1.22 6.55 -9.55
C GLU A 56 1.35 8.05 -9.23
N LYS A 57 1.10 8.91 -10.22
CA LYS A 57 1.12 10.37 -10.05
C LYS A 57 0.03 10.83 -9.09
N GLU A 58 -1.19 10.33 -9.26
CA GLU A 58 -2.33 10.67 -8.39
C GLU A 58 -2.09 10.18 -6.95
N PHE A 59 -1.63 8.94 -6.79
CA PHE A 59 -1.27 8.40 -5.48
C PHE A 59 -0.20 9.26 -4.78
N LYS A 60 0.85 9.67 -5.50
CA LYS A 60 1.89 10.56 -4.96
C LYS A 60 1.33 11.94 -4.59
N HIS A 61 0.46 12.50 -5.42
CA HIS A 61 -0.16 13.80 -5.17
C HIS A 61 -1.01 13.77 -3.91
N ILE A 62 -1.97 12.84 -3.81
CA ILE A 62 -2.86 12.71 -2.64
C ILE A 62 -2.02 12.48 -1.37
N ASN A 63 -1.00 11.62 -1.43
CA ASN A 63 -0.12 11.37 -0.29
C ASN A 63 0.66 12.63 0.13
N ALA A 64 1.12 13.44 -0.82
CA ALA A 64 1.80 14.70 -0.54
C ALA A 64 0.85 15.73 0.11
N VAL A 65 -0.38 15.83 -0.37
CA VAL A 65 -1.42 16.70 0.21
C VAL A 65 -1.71 16.31 1.66
N LEU A 66 -2.03 15.03 1.91
CA LEU A 66 -2.30 14.55 3.26
C LEU A 66 -1.13 14.77 4.21
N LYS A 67 0.10 14.48 3.75
CA LYS A 67 1.31 14.71 4.55
C LYS A 67 1.48 16.20 4.89
N THR A 68 1.25 17.08 3.92
CA THR A 68 1.38 18.53 4.11
C THR A 68 0.35 19.04 5.10
N LEU A 69 -0.94 18.75 4.88
CA LEU A 69 -2.03 19.17 5.75
C LEU A 69 -1.88 18.59 7.16
N ARG A 70 -1.51 17.32 7.30
CA ARG A 70 -1.30 16.70 8.61
C ARG A 70 -0.17 17.36 9.38
N ASN A 71 0.95 17.61 8.72
CA ASN A 71 2.07 18.28 9.35
C ASN A 71 1.68 19.72 9.76
N ASP A 72 0.98 20.44 8.89
CA ASP A 72 0.51 21.80 9.17
C ASP A 72 -0.51 21.83 10.33
N ALA A 73 -1.43 20.86 10.37
CA ALA A 73 -2.42 20.68 11.44
C ALA A 73 -1.77 20.56 12.82
N VAL A 74 -0.72 19.74 12.92
CA VAL A 74 0.02 19.55 14.18
C VAL A 74 0.83 20.78 14.53
N LEU A 75 1.51 21.40 13.56
CA LEU A 75 2.39 22.54 13.80
C LEU A 75 1.62 23.82 14.17
N LYS A 76 0.45 24.05 13.56
CA LYS A 76 -0.36 25.24 13.78
C LYS A 76 -1.50 25.02 14.77
N ASN A 77 -1.67 23.80 15.28
CA ASN A 77 -2.83 23.39 16.06
C ASN A 77 -4.17 23.74 15.37
N ASN A 78 -4.23 23.51 14.05
CA ASN A 78 -5.41 23.77 13.23
C ASN A 78 -5.98 22.45 12.66
N SER A 79 -7.22 22.47 12.16
CA SER A 79 -7.86 21.32 11.52
C SER A 79 -8.19 21.65 10.06
N TYR A 80 -8.15 20.63 9.20
CA TYR A 80 -8.34 20.75 7.76
C TYR A 80 -9.34 19.73 7.24
N CYS A 81 -9.84 20.00 6.04
CA CYS A 81 -10.67 19.10 5.26
C CYS A 81 -10.05 18.86 3.88
N VAL A 82 -10.16 17.62 3.41
CA VAL A 82 -9.93 17.25 2.01
C VAL A 82 -11.26 16.80 1.43
N LEU A 83 -11.69 17.45 0.36
CA LEU A 83 -12.95 17.18 -0.30
C LEU A 83 -12.66 16.49 -1.64
N PHE A 84 -13.27 15.34 -1.85
CA PHE A 84 -13.24 14.61 -3.12
C PHE A 84 -14.59 14.76 -3.81
N ASP A 85 -14.62 15.38 -4.97
CA ASP A 85 -15.83 15.59 -5.77
C ASP A 85 -15.84 14.59 -6.95
N LEU A 86 -16.79 13.66 -6.92
CA LEU A 86 -16.92 12.60 -7.91
C LEU A 86 -17.59 13.09 -9.19
N LYS A 87 -18.28 14.22 -9.15
CA LYS A 87 -19.00 14.76 -10.30
C LYS A 87 -18.10 15.65 -11.14
N LEU A 88 -17.38 16.54 -10.47
CA LEU A 88 -16.40 17.43 -11.09
C LEU A 88 -15.02 16.78 -11.22
N GLN A 89 -14.85 15.55 -10.71
CA GLN A 89 -13.60 14.78 -10.80
C GLN A 89 -12.40 15.61 -10.29
N GLN A 90 -12.52 16.12 -9.07
CA GLN A 90 -11.52 17.00 -8.48
C GLN A 90 -11.34 16.76 -6.98
N MET A 91 -10.17 17.17 -6.49
CA MET A 91 -9.83 17.23 -5.08
C MET A 91 -9.61 18.70 -4.66
N MET A 92 -10.19 19.07 -3.53
CA MET A 92 -10.05 20.40 -2.94
C MET A 92 -9.66 20.29 -1.47
N THR A 93 -9.04 21.34 -0.93
CA THR A 93 -8.64 21.38 0.48
C THR A 93 -9.11 22.67 1.12
N SER A 94 -9.54 22.63 2.37
CA SER A 94 -9.99 23.80 3.12
C SER A 94 -9.68 23.66 4.61
N GLU A 95 -9.76 24.76 5.35
CA GLU A 95 -9.69 24.72 6.81
C GLU A 95 -11.02 24.24 7.40
N LYS A 96 -10.96 23.68 8.60
CA LYS A 96 -12.16 23.32 9.38
C LYS A 96 -12.51 24.50 10.29
N LEU A 97 -13.76 24.95 10.21
CA LEU A 97 -14.29 26.02 11.05
C LEU A 97 -14.53 25.54 12.49
N ASP A 98 -14.62 26.47 13.43
CA ASP A 98 -14.97 26.19 14.83
C ASP A 98 -16.35 25.52 14.99
N SER A 99 -17.24 25.72 14.02
CA SER A 99 -18.54 25.04 13.93
C SER A 99 -18.42 23.52 13.70
N GLY A 100 -17.23 23.05 13.31
CA GLY A 100 -16.98 21.67 12.91
C GLY A 100 -17.20 21.40 11.43
N GLU A 101 -17.64 22.40 10.65
CA GLU A 101 -17.85 22.28 9.21
C GLU A 101 -16.57 22.63 8.41
N CYS A 102 -16.46 22.10 7.20
CA CYS A 102 -15.39 22.48 6.29
C CYS A 102 -15.65 23.86 5.69
N SER A 103 -14.64 24.72 5.69
CA SER A 103 -14.74 26.05 5.08
C SER A 103 -15.01 25.94 3.58
N LYS A 104 -15.77 26.91 3.06
CA LYS A 104 -16.01 27.10 1.62
C LYS A 104 -14.85 27.83 0.93
N GLU A 105 -13.91 28.36 1.71
CA GLU A 105 -12.68 28.96 1.21
C GLU A 105 -11.62 27.87 1.06
N PHE A 106 -11.28 27.57 -0.20
CA PHE A 106 -10.30 26.54 -0.51
C PHE A 106 -8.88 27.08 -0.45
N LEU A 107 -7.94 26.24 -0.02
CA LEU A 107 -6.53 26.60 0.06
C LEU A 107 -5.92 26.69 -1.34
N GLU A 108 -5.27 27.81 -1.63
CA GLU A 108 -4.51 27.99 -2.87
C GLU A 108 -2.99 27.89 -2.69
N LYS A 109 -2.52 27.86 -1.45
CA LYS A 109 -1.08 27.80 -1.12
C LYS A 109 -0.80 26.76 -0.04
N PRO A 110 0.33 26.03 -0.15
CA PRO A 110 1.23 25.94 -1.30
C PRO A 110 0.56 25.34 -2.54
N ASN A 111 1.23 25.40 -3.72
CA ASN A 111 0.67 24.91 -5.00
C ASN A 111 0.16 23.45 -4.93
N SER A 112 0.69 22.63 -4.02
CA SER A 112 0.22 21.26 -3.81
C SER A 112 -1.17 21.15 -3.18
N LEU A 113 -1.66 22.20 -2.50
CA LEU A 113 -2.99 22.22 -1.86
C LEU A 113 -4.08 22.84 -2.74
N LYS A 114 -3.68 23.43 -3.87
CA LYS A 114 -4.63 23.95 -4.86
C LYS A 114 -5.59 22.87 -5.30
N ARG A 115 -6.76 23.30 -5.75
CA ARG A 115 -7.70 22.46 -6.48
C ARG A 115 -6.94 21.64 -7.54
N HIS A 116 -7.15 20.34 -7.49
CA HIS A 116 -6.53 19.38 -8.39
C HIS A 116 -7.62 18.63 -9.14
N GLU A 117 -7.63 18.77 -10.46
CA GLU A 117 -8.52 18.03 -11.34
C GLU A 117 -7.86 16.69 -11.69
N PHE A 118 -8.64 15.60 -11.57
CA PHE A 118 -8.16 14.29 -11.97
C PHE A 118 -8.03 14.21 -13.50
N PRO A 119 -7.06 13.42 -14.02
CA PRO A 119 -6.92 13.22 -15.46
C PRO A 119 -8.19 12.64 -16.10
N GLU A 120 -8.52 13.04 -17.34
CA GLU A 120 -9.75 12.61 -18.04
C GLU A 120 -9.88 11.08 -18.16
N ASP A 121 -8.76 10.38 -18.34
CA ASP A 121 -8.72 8.92 -18.47
C ASP A 121 -8.87 8.19 -17.12
N PHE A 122 -8.97 8.93 -16.01
CA PHE A 122 -8.88 8.41 -14.65
C PHE A 122 -10.04 8.88 -13.78
N ILE A 123 -11.09 8.06 -13.72
CA ILE A 123 -12.34 8.41 -13.06
C ILE A 123 -12.32 7.91 -11.62
N LEU A 124 -12.50 8.82 -10.66
CA LEU A 124 -12.88 8.49 -9.29
C LEU A 124 -14.32 7.94 -9.27
N SER A 125 -14.44 6.62 -9.33
CA SER A 125 -15.73 5.92 -9.41
C SER A 125 -16.41 5.77 -8.04
N LYS A 126 -15.62 5.75 -6.95
CA LYS A 126 -16.14 5.64 -5.60
C LYS A 126 -15.24 6.32 -4.59
N ALA A 127 -15.83 7.01 -3.63
CA ALA A 127 -15.16 7.50 -2.44
C ALA A 127 -16.01 7.17 -1.21
N GLN A 128 -15.41 6.62 -0.16
CA GLN A 128 -16.10 6.30 1.09
C GLN A 128 -15.16 6.42 2.30
N LEU A 129 -15.73 6.73 3.46
CA LEU A 129 -14.99 6.64 4.72
C LEU A 129 -14.82 5.16 5.11
N ALA A 130 -13.69 4.81 5.73
CA ALA A 130 -13.48 3.43 6.16
C ALA A 130 -14.37 3.13 7.38
N GLY A 131 -15.05 1.98 7.35
CA GLY A 131 -16.00 1.58 8.40
C GLY A 131 -17.44 2.09 8.20
N SER A 132 -17.72 2.90 7.17
CA SER A 132 -19.11 3.21 6.81
C SER A 132 -19.72 2.01 6.06
N SER A 133 -20.45 1.15 6.78
CA SER A 133 -21.21 0.02 6.22
C SER A 133 -22.52 0.43 5.53
N ASN A 134 -22.85 1.71 5.55
CA ASN A 134 -24.14 2.20 5.05
C ASN A 134 -24.06 2.50 3.55
N LEU A 135 -24.12 1.43 2.76
CA LEU A 135 -24.72 1.51 1.43
C LEU A 135 -26.22 1.77 1.66
N SER A 136 -26.65 3.02 1.59
CA SER A 136 -27.92 3.27 0.92
C SER A 136 -27.63 3.06 -0.57
N PRO A 137 -28.19 2.02 -1.22
CA PRO A 137 -28.12 1.89 -2.67
C PRO A 137 -28.97 3.02 -3.25
N GLY A 138 -28.38 4.20 -3.42
CA GLY A 138 -29.09 5.39 -3.93
C GLY A 138 -28.52 6.74 -3.49
N ALA A 139 -27.74 6.82 -2.41
CA ALA A 139 -27.02 8.04 -2.06
C ALA A 139 -25.63 8.02 -2.69
N ILE A 140 -25.54 8.45 -3.95
CA ILE A 140 -24.25 8.89 -4.50
C ILE A 140 -23.94 10.18 -3.74
N ASN A 141 -23.17 10.09 -2.65
CA ASN A 141 -22.58 11.30 -2.10
C ASN A 141 -21.68 11.87 -3.19
N GLU A 142 -22.13 12.94 -3.85
CA GLU A 142 -21.40 13.60 -4.94
C GLU A 142 -20.03 14.09 -4.46
N PHE A 143 -19.88 14.28 -3.14
CA PHE A 143 -18.64 14.65 -2.47
C PHE A 143 -18.37 13.77 -1.24
N MET A 144 -17.10 13.49 -0.97
CA MET A 144 -16.62 12.88 0.27
C MET A 144 -15.67 13.84 0.99
N GLU A 145 -15.94 14.08 2.27
CA GLU A 145 -15.09 14.90 3.14
C GLU A 145 -14.22 14.01 4.04
N VAL A 146 -12.91 14.28 4.02
CA VAL A 146 -11.93 13.65 4.90
C VAL A 146 -11.39 14.71 5.84
N HIS A 147 -11.54 14.48 7.14
CA HIS A 147 -11.06 15.41 8.16
C HIS A 147 -9.64 15.07 8.60
N ILE A 148 -8.86 16.12 8.84
CA ILE A 148 -7.54 16.07 9.46
C ILE A 148 -7.59 16.99 10.67
N ASN A 149 -7.46 16.44 11.87
CA ASN A 149 -7.52 17.25 13.09
C ASN A 149 -6.13 17.75 13.52
N SER A 150 -6.10 18.65 14.51
CA SER A 150 -4.86 19.22 15.04
C SER A 150 -3.91 18.21 15.71
N SER A 151 -4.37 17.00 16.03
CA SER A 151 -3.49 15.90 16.50
C SER A 151 -2.77 15.16 15.37
N GLY A 152 -3.08 15.50 14.10
CA GLY A 152 -2.58 14.79 12.94
C GLY A 152 -3.32 13.48 12.64
N PHE A 153 -4.46 13.24 13.28
CA PHE A 153 -5.37 12.17 12.92
C PHE A 153 -6.03 12.49 11.58
N VAL A 154 -6.00 11.52 10.67
CA VAL A 154 -6.67 11.59 9.37
C VAL A 154 -7.83 10.59 9.39
N THR A 155 -9.04 11.03 9.09
CA THR A 155 -10.20 10.15 8.99
C THR A 155 -9.93 9.06 7.95
N PRO A 156 -10.03 7.76 8.32
CA PRO A 156 -9.80 6.69 7.38
C PRO A 156 -10.78 6.72 6.19
N PHE A 157 -10.28 6.48 4.98
CA PHE A 157 -11.07 6.50 3.74
C PHE A 157 -10.55 5.51 2.70
N VAL A 158 -11.39 5.26 1.69
CA VAL A 158 -11.14 4.42 0.52
C VAL A 158 -11.61 5.15 -0.73
N LEU A 159 -10.74 5.24 -1.73
CA LEU A 159 -11.02 5.74 -3.07
C LEU A 159 -10.88 4.57 -4.06
N ILE A 160 -11.77 4.50 -5.03
CA ILE A 160 -11.70 3.56 -6.15
C ILE A 160 -11.65 4.39 -7.42
N PHE A 161 -10.61 4.16 -8.20
CA PHE A 161 -10.42 4.76 -9.50
C PHE A 161 -10.53 3.70 -10.59
N SER A 162 -11.14 4.07 -11.71
CA SER A 162 -11.26 3.26 -12.92
C SER A 162 -10.66 4.00 -14.11
N GLN A 163 -10.01 3.27 -15.02
CA GLN A 163 -9.51 3.83 -16.27
C GLN A 163 -10.52 3.55 -17.40
N ASN A 164 -10.78 4.54 -18.26
CA ASN A 164 -11.82 4.44 -19.29
C ASN A 164 -11.59 3.31 -20.31
N ASP A 165 -10.32 2.99 -20.60
CA ASP A 165 -9.96 2.03 -21.64
C ASP A 165 -9.62 0.62 -21.14
N VAL A 166 -9.48 0.45 -19.81
CA VAL A 166 -9.04 -0.81 -19.21
C VAL A 166 -9.96 -1.16 -18.05
N LEU A 167 -10.43 -2.41 -18.00
CA LEU A 167 -11.22 -2.94 -16.88
C LEU A 167 -10.46 -2.95 -15.53
N SER A 168 -9.22 -2.49 -15.51
CA SER A 168 -8.41 -2.30 -14.31
C SER A 168 -8.98 -1.17 -13.46
N SER A 169 -9.15 -1.46 -12.18
CA SER A 169 -9.47 -0.45 -11.19
C SER A 169 -8.45 -0.48 -10.06
N TRP A 170 -8.16 0.68 -9.50
CA TRP A 170 -7.20 0.83 -8.41
C TRP A 170 -7.91 1.32 -7.17
N ILE A 171 -7.51 0.78 -6.04
CA ILE A 171 -8.01 1.15 -4.73
C ILE A 171 -6.89 1.88 -3.99
N ILE A 172 -7.15 3.12 -3.60
CA ILE A 172 -6.32 3.87 -2.67
C ILE A 172 -7.03 3.89 -1.33
N GLU A 173 -6.38 3.41 -0.28
CA GLU A 173 -6.96 3.40 1.06
C GLU A 173 -5.99 3.88 2.12
N THR A 174 -6.54 4.42 3.20
CA THR A 174 -5.75 4.78 4.39
C THR A 174 -5.43 3.53 5.22
N LYS A 175 -4.17 3.41 5.63
CA LYS A 175 -3.69 2.45 6.62
C LYS A 175 -3.42 3.14 7.95
N GLY A 176 -4.27 2.84 8.93
CA GLY A 176 -4.18 3.39 10.27
C GLY A 176 -4.55 4.88 10.35
N VAL A 177 -4.33 5.48 11.51
CA VAL A 177 -4.85 6.80 11.88
C VAL A 177 -3.99 7.99 11.41
N MET A 178 -2.77 7.72 10.93
CA MET A 178 -1.82 8.75 10.49
C MET A 178 -1.97 9.13 9.01
N GLY A 179 -2.99 8.62 8.34
CA GLY A 179 -3.27 8.90 6.92
C GLY A 179 -2.24 8.32 5.94
N LYS A 180 -1.52 7.25 6.31
CA LYS A 180 -0.63 6.57 5.35
C LYS A 180 -1.48 5.94 4.26
N LEU A 181 -1.15 6.14 3.00
CA LEU A 181 -1.89 5.53 1.90
C LEU A 181 -1.27 4.21 1.45
N LEU A 182 -2.13 3.27 1.10
CA LEU A 182 -1.82 2.08 0.34
C LEU A 182 -2.54 2.15 -1.00
N ILE A 183 -1.93 1.50 -2.00
CA ILE A 183 -2.54 1.32 -3.30
C ILE A 183 -2.52 -0.16 -3.68
N ARG A 184 -3.61 -0.65 -4.26
CA ARG A 184 -3.70 -1.97 -4.89
C ARG A 184 -4.51 -1.90 -6.18
N GLU A 185 -4.18 -2.79 -7.12
CA GLU A 185 -5.07 -3.10 -8.24
C GLU A 185 -6.17 -4.06 -7.77
N LYS A 186 -7.36 -3.96 -8.35
CA LYS A 186 -8.55 -4.75 -8.01
C LYS A 186 -8.80 -5.83 -9.05
#